data_AF-A0A838UK58-F1
#
_entry.id   AF-A0A838UK58-F1
#
_cell.length_a   1.000
_cell.length_b   1.000
_cell.length_c   1.000
_cell.angle_alpha   90.00
_cell.angle_beta   90.00
_cell.angle_gamma   90.00
#
_symmetry.space_group_name_H-M   'P 1'
#
loop_
_entity.id
_entity.type
_entity.pdbx_description
1 polymer ?
#
loop_
_entity_poly.entity_id
_entity_poly.type
_entity_poly.pdbx_seq_one_letter_code
_entity_poly.pdbx_strand_id
1 'polypeptide(L)'
;MITEEEREQIRRAYFLDHHSVRQIARDLHRSGRTVANALFPAPTVPSAPRRPRSAPVFGPFQARVETFLLQNERLPRKQRFTARKIFELLRAEGYTGCESLIRAFKAAWQRERHAPDTFLPLQFEPGQDAQVDWGEAQATINGIPQTVQFFVMRLCYSRRLFVMAFPSQKQESFFYGHVLAFAHFGGVPTRISYDNLATAVKLAFDHGRTRHENRTFVSFRSHYLFDSHFCTPGEGHEKGGVESAVGYARRNFLVPPPDVASFDALNLHLLQACLRDDQRKVARTQPTIGENWEEERPLLIPLPPFAYDCCTVTTAQLTPYSQATFETNRYSVPVQRARRDVTVKAYPFHVDLLDHTTLLARHPRCYDREQDIFDPLHYLALLEQRPGAFDYAKPIQAWRKGWPPSYHLMLRNLQDKWPGGRGVQEFVRILRLHQEYPAALVQSAIEQAIAYGCIHLDGVLHCLHQLIEPSPPEPMLPTTDPLPLREVGTQPIDLARYELLLKRPG
;
A
#
# COMPACT_ATOMS: atom_id res chain seq x y z
N MET A 1 30.10 -42.80 34.91
CA MET A 1 29.94 -41.36 35.21
C MET A 1 28.71 -41.23 36.08
N ILE A 2 28.74 -40.39 37.11
CA ILE A 2 27.59 -40.13 37.99
C ILE A 2 26.74 -39.03 37.32
N THR A 3 25.41 -39.13 37.34
CA THR A 3 24.52 -38.05 36.86
C THR A 3 24.48 -36.88 37.86
N GLU A 4 23.99 -35.71 37.46
CA GLU A 4 23.87 -34.57 38.39
C GLU A 4 22.91 -34.87 39.56
N GLU A 5 21.84 -35.62 39.30
CA GLU A 5 20.87 -36.06 40.30
C GLU A 5 21.47 -37.03 41.32
N GLU A 6 22.23 -38.04 40.87
CA GLU A 6 22.96 -38.95 41.77
C GLU A 6 24.03 -38.20 42.59
N ARG A 7 24.63 -37.14 42.02
CA ARG A 7 25.58 -36.28 42.72
C ARG A 7 24.90 -35.46 43.82
N GLU A 8 23.70 -34.96 43.55
CA GLU A 8 22.88 -34.27 44.56
C GLU A 8 22.54 -35.21 45.72
N GLN A 9 22.09 -36.44 45.42
CA GLN A 9 21.77 -37.45 46.43
C GLN A 9 22.97 -37.77 47.33
N ILE A 10 24.17 -37.95 46.75
CA ILE A 10 25.42 -38.17 47.50
C ILE A 10 25.72 -36.98 48.44
N ARG A 11 25.55 -35.75 47.95
CA ARG A 11 25.86 -34.54 48.72
C ARG A 11 24.85 -34.33 49.85
N ARG A 12 23.56 -34.55 49.60
CA ARG A 12 22.51 -34.46 50.64
C ARG A 12 22.74 -35.49 51.74
N ALA A 13 23.00 -36.75 51.37
CA ALA A 13 23.25 -37.81 52.34
C ALA A 13 24.47 -37.52 53.25
N TYR A 14 25.50 -36.83 52.72
CA TYR A 14 26.69 -36.49 53.51
C TYR A 14 26.55 -35.20 54.33
N PHE A 15 26.02 -34.13 53.74
CA PHE A 15 25.97 -32.81 54.38
C PHE A 15 24.73 -32.59 55.24
N LEU A 16 23.59 -33.21 54.92
CA LEU A 16 22.33 -33.06 55.64
C LEU A 16 22.04 -34.26 56.54
N ASP A 17 22.20 -35.48 56.01
CA ASP A 17 21.87 -36.71 56.75
C ASP A 17 23.08 -37.26 57.55
N HIS A 18 24.23 -36.58 57.47
CA HIS A 18 25.48 -36.89 58.18
C HIS A 18 25.98 -38.34 58.00
N HIS A 19 25.60 -39.01 56.91
CA HIS A 19 26.08 -40.35 56.60
C HIS A 19 27.57 -40.33 56.23
N SER A 20 28.31 -41.34 56.70
CA SER A 20 29.72 -41.48 56.35
C SER A 20 29.89 -41.84 54.86
N VAL A 21 31.03 -41.46 54.25
CA VAL A 21 31.36 -41.81 52.85
C VAL A 21 31.22 -43.31 52.58
N ARG A 22 31.55 -44.17 53.56
CA ARG A 22 31.41 -45.63 53.45
C ARG A 22 29.97 -46.13 53.50
N GLN A 23 29.08 -45.38 54.13
CA GLN A 23 27.66 -45.69 54.20
C GLN A 23 27.00 -45.31 52.87
N ILE A 24 27.24 -44.08 52.40
CA ILE A 24 26.75 -43.60 51.10
C ILE A 24 27.25 -44.47 49.94
N ALA A 25 28.51 -44.92 50.00
CA ALA A 25 29.08 -45.84 49.00
C ALA A 25 28.36 -47.21 48.96
N ARG A 26 27.91 -47.72 50.11
CA ARG A 26 27.14 -48.97 50.19
C ARG A 26 25.71 -48.77 49.70
N ASP A 27 25.06 -47.71 50.16
CA ASP A 27 23.64 -47.43 49.89
C ASP A 27 23.39 -47.11 48.41
N LEU A 28 24.32 -46.40 47.76
CA LEU A 28 24.22 -46.04 46.34
C LEU A 28 25.04 -46.98 45.42
N HIS A 29 25.60 -48.06 45.97
CA HIS A 29 26.45 -49.02 45.24
C HIS A 29 27.55 -48.35 44.40
N ARG A 30 28.19 -47.29 44.92
CA ARG A 30 29.27 -46.56 44.27
C ARG A 30 30.58 -46.73 45.02
N SER A 31 31.70 -46.67 44.31
CA SER A 31 33.01 -46.73 44.98
C SER A 31 33.20 -45.51 45.89
N GLY A 32 33.83 -45.70 47.05
CA GLY A 32 34.08 -44.60 48.01
C GLY A 32 34.86 -43.44 47.40
N ARG A 33 35.70 -43.70 46.39
CA ARG A 33 36.42 -42.67 45.62
C ARG A 33 35.48 -41.82 44.77
N THR A 34 34.44 -42.44 44.21
CA THR A 34 33.43 -41.76 43.41
C THR A 34 32.53 -40.90 44.29
N VAL A 35 32.17 -41.38 45.48
CA VAL A 35 31.44 -40.60 46.49
C VAL A 35 32.27 -39.41 46.99
N ALA A 36 33.54 -39.62 47.36
CA ALA A 36 34.43 -38.55 47.80
C ALA A 36 34.61 -37.45 46.73
N ASN A 37 34.76 -37.82 45.46
CA ASN A 37 34.84 -36.88 44.35
C ASN A 37 33.54 -36.09 44.11
N ALA A 38 32.38 -36.64 44.47
CA ALA A 38 31.08 -35.98 44.35
C ALA A 38 30.81 -34.97 45.49
N LEU A 39 31.44 -35.13 46.65
CA LEU A 39 31.30 -34.23 47.80
C LEU A 39 32.00 -32.89 47.62
N PHE A 40 33.14 -32.90 46.93
CA PHE A 40 33.92 -31.70 46.65
C PHE A 40 34.28 -31.68 45.16
N PRO A 41 33.31 -31.38 44.27
CA PRO A 41 33.59 -31.32 42.85
C PRO A 41 34.61 -30.22 42.59
N ALA A 42 35.64 -30.55 41.81
CA ALA A 42 36.49 -29.51 41.23
C ALA A 42 35.59 -28.54 40.43
N PRO A 43 35.86 -27.23 40.45
CA PRO A 43 35.11 -26.29 39.63
C PRO A 43 35.13 -26.76 38.18
N THR A 44 33.95 -26.95 37.59
CA THR A 44 33.81 -27.23 36.16
C THR A 44 34.32 -26.03 35.40
N VAL A 45 35.59 -26.04 35.03
CA VAL A 45 36.13 -25.07 34.08
C VAL A 45 35.41 -25.33 32.77
N PRO A 46 34.73 -24.33 32.15
CA PRO A 46 34.16 -24.51 30.82
C PRO A 46 35.28 -25.02 29.91
N SER A 47 35.01 -26.13 29.21
CA SER A 47 35.99 -26.78 28.35
C SER A 47 36.62 -25.73 27.43
N ALA A 48 37.94 -25.60 27.50
CA ALA A 48 38.70 -24.70 26.64
C ALA A 48 38.28 -24.92 25.17
N PRO A 49 38.22 -23.87 24.35
CA PRO A 49 37.87 -24.01 22.94
C PRO A 49 38.72 -25.11 22.29
N ARG A 50 38.06 -25.99 21.54
CA ARG A 50 38.71 -27.11 20.83
C ARG A 50 39.97 -26.61 20.13
N ARG A 51 41.11 -27.28 20.38
CA ARG A 51 42.37 -27.00 19.69
C ARG A 51 42.13 -26.92 18.17
N PRO A 52 42.72 -25.94 17.46
CA PRO A 52 42.54 -25.81 16.02
C PRO A 52 42.98 -27.11 15.33
N ARG A 53 42.09 -27.68 14.50
CA ARG A 53 42.41 -28.86 13.68
C ARG A 53 43.47 -28.47 12.64
N SER A 54 44.43 -29.35 12.39
CA SER A 54 45.40 -29.17 11.31
C SER A 54 44.66 -29.03 9.97
N ALA A 55 44.92 -27.96 9.23
CA ALA A 55 44.32 -27.68 7.92
C ALA A 55 45.36 -27.90 6.80
N PRO A 56 45.72 -29.15 6.46
CA PRO A 56 46.86 -29.44 5.58
C PRO A 56 46.68 -28.93 4.13
N VAL A 57 45.44 -28.85 3.64
CA VAL A 57 45.14 -28.39 2.26
C VAL A 57 44.99 -26.87 2.18
N PHE A 58 44.48 -26.22 3.23
CA PHE A 58 44.18 -24.79 3.22
C PHE A 58 45.25 -23.93 3.85
N GLY A 59 46.04 -24.46 4.79
CA GLY A 59 47.14 -23.76 5.45
C GLY A 59 48.05 -23.00 4.50
N PRO A 60 48.54 -23.60 3.38
CA PRO A 60 49.40 -22.90 2.43
C PRO A 60 48.74 -21.71 1.72
N PHE A 61 47.41 -21.70 1.59
CA PHE A 61 46.65 -20.66 0.88
C PHE A 61 46.04 -19.60 1.81
N GLN A 62 46.17 -19.74 3.14
CA GLN A 62 45.62 -18.79 4.12
C GLN A 62 46.16 -17.36 3.92
N ALA A 63 47.49 -17.21 3.82
CA ALA A 63 48.13 -15.92 3.58
C ALA A 63 47.66 -15.25 2.28
N ARG A 64 47.34 -16.07 1.26
CA ARG A 64 46.82 -15.58 -0.02
C ARG A 64 45.39 -15.07 0.11
N VAL A 65 44.53 -15.80 0.83
CA VAL A 65 43.18 -15.32 1.17
C VAL A 65 43.24 -14.02 1.96
N GLU A 66 44.12 -13.92 2.96
CA GLU A 66 44.30 -12.70 3.74
C GLU A 66 44.72 -11.50 2.88
N THR A 67 45.57 -11.73 1.88
CA THR A 67 45.97 -10.69 0.93
C THR A 67 44.78 -10.15 0.16
N PHE A 68 43.91 -11.02 -0.37
CA PHE A 68 42.68 -10.60 -1.05
C PHE A 68 41.71 -9.87 -0.10
N LEU A 69 41.64 -10.29 1.16
CA LEU A 69 40.79 -9.62 2.16
C LEU A 69 41.34 -8.25 2.58
N LEU A 70 42.66 -8.08 2.69
CA LEU A 70 43.29 -6.77 2.91
C LEU A 70 43.09 -5.84 1.70
N GLN A 71 43.14 -6.37 0.48
CA GLN A 71 42.83 -5.58 -0.72
C GLN A 71 41.39 -5.07 -0.71
N ASN A 72 40.43 -5.85 -0.18
CA ASN A 72 39.03 -5.42 -0.07
C ASN A 72 38.84 -4.16 0.78
N GLU A 73 39.71 -3.89 1.75
CA GLU A 73 39.63 -2.69 2.58
C GLU A 73 39.81 -1.41 1.76
N ARG A 74 40.60 -1.48 0.68
CA ARG A 74 40.91 -0.36 -0.22
C ARG A 74 39.98 -0.26 -1.42
N LEU A 75 39.16 -1.30 -1.68
CA LEU A 75 38.27 -1.36 -2.83
C LEU A 75 36.87 -0.81 -2.50
N PRO A 76 36.22 -0.12 -3.46
CA PRO A 76 34.81 0.25 -3.36
C PRO A 76 33.93 -0.98 -3.10
N ARG A 77 32.86 -0.84 -2.29
CA ARG A 77 32.00 -1.95 -1.84
C ARG A 77 31.57 -2.91 -2.96
N LYS A 78 31.23 -2.39 -4.15
CA LYS A 78 30.78 -3.16 -5.32
C LYS A 78 31.89 -3.95 -6.03
N GLN A 79 33.16 -3.65 -5.76
CA GLN A 79 34.33 -4.28 -6.40
C GLN A 79 35.11 -5.20 -5.44
N ARG A 80 34.64 -5.37 -4.20
CA ARG A 80 35.28 -6.26 -3.23
C ARG A 80 35.18 -7.73 -3.67
N PHE A 81 36.28 -8.46 -3.56
CA PHE A 81 36.37 -9.89 -3.79
C PHE A 81 35.38 -10.66 -2.91
N THR A 82 34.46 -11.38 -3.57
CA THR A 82 33.55 -12.32 -2.93
C THR A 82 34.27 -13.61 -2.57
N ALA A 83 33.73 -14.40 -1.62
CA ALA A 83 34.34 -15.68 -1.25
C ALA A 83 34.44 -16.64 -2.45
N ARG A 84 33.43 -16.61 -3.34
CA ARG A 84 33.44 -17.33 -4.61
C ARG A 84 34.56 -16.85 -5.53
N LYS A 85 34.76 -15.53 -5.67
CA LYS A 85 35.83 -15.01 -6.52
C LYS A 85 37.21 -15.37 -6.00
N ILE A 86 37.41 -15.32 -4.69
CA ILE A 86 38.64 -15.77 -4.04
C ILE A 86 38.87 -17.27 -4.30
N PHE A 87 37.82 -18.10 -4.21
CA PHE A 87 37.92 -19.52 -4.53
C PHE A 87 38.33 -19.79 -5.98
N GLU A 88 37.73 -19.09 -6.95
CA GLU A 88 38.08 -19.22 -8.37
C GLU A 88 39.55 -18.87 -8.63
N LEU A 89 40.05 -17.79 -8.02
CA LEU A 89 41.45 -17.38 -8.15
C LEU A 89 42.40 -18.41 -7.52
N LEU A 90 42.08 -18.92 -6.34
CA LEU A 90 42.89 -19.93 -5.67
C LEU A 90 42.88 -21.27 -6.41
N ARG A 91 41.75 -21.65 -7.02
CA ARG A 91 41.63 -22.84 -7.89
C ARG A 91 42.59 -22.76 -9.07
N ALA A 92 42.71 -21.59 -9.69
CA ALA A 92 43.68 -21.35 -10.77
C ALA A 92 45.14 -21.42 -10.28
N GLU A 93 45.39 -21.08 -9.00
CA GLU A 93 46.69 -21.18 -8.31
C GLU A 93 46.97 -22.60 -7.74
N GLY A 94 46.10 -23.59 -8.00
CA GLY A 94 46.31 -25.00 -7.60
C GLY A 94 45.61 -25.45 -6.31
N TYR A 95 44.69 -24.66 -5.76
CA TYR A 95 43.91 -25.04 -4.57
C TYR A 95 42.88 -26.15 -4.88
N THR A 96 43.01 -27.29 -4.20
CA THR A 96 42.15 -28.47 -4.38
C THR A 96 41.00 -28.56 -3.37
N GLY A 97 40.93 -27.67 -2.38
CA GLY A 97 39.92 -27.69 -1.33
C GLY A 97 38.56 -27.10 -1.74
N CYS A 98 37.70 -26.87 -0.74
CA CYS A 98 36.31 -26.45 -0.91
C CYS A 98 36.12 -24.93 -0.70
N GLU A 99 35.13 -24.32 -1.36
CA GLU A 99 34.74 -22.91 -1.15
C GLU A 99 34.25 -22.64 0.28
N SER A 100 33.58 -23.61 0.91
CA SER A 100 33.03 -23.49 2.28
C SER A 100 34.10 -23.13 3.31
N LEU A 101 35.32 -23.62 3.13
CA LEU A 101 36.44 -23.33 4.01
C LEU A 101 36.94 -21.88 3.88
N ILE A 102 36.94 -21.33 2.66
CA ILE A 102 37.26 -19.92 2.40
C ILE A 102 36.17 -19.00 2.97
N ARG A 103 34.89 -19.38 2.85
CA ARG A 103 33.78 -18.66 3.49
C ARG A 103 33.93 -18.63 5.02
N ALA A 104 34.23 -19.77 5.62
CA ALA A 104 34.46 -19.88 7.06
C ALA A 104 35.67 -19.04 7.51
N PHE A 105 36.78 -19.09 6.76
CA PHE A 105 37.98 -18.30 7.04
C PHE A 105 37.72 -16.80 6.90
N LYS A 106 37.06 -16.36 5.82
CA LYS A 106 36.64 -14.96 5.65
C LYS A 106 35.75 -14.50 6.81
N ALA A 107 34.79 -15.32 7.25
CA ALA A 107 33.91 -15.00 8.36
C ALA A 107 34.66 -14.94 9.71
N ALA A 108 35.67 -15.77 9.92
CA ALA A 108 36.55 -15.71 11.09
C ALA A 108 37.43 -14.46 11.07
N TRP A 109 38.08 -14.20 9.94
CA TRP A 109 38.90 -13.02 9.70
C TRP A 109 38.11 -11.72 9.93
N GLN A 110 36.87 -11.66 9.45
CA GLN A 110 35.99 -10.50 9.70
C GLN A 110 35.64 -10.35 11.18
N ARG A 111 35.39 -11.45 11.91
CA ARG A 111 35.13 -11.40 13.37
C ARG A 111 36.34 -10.99 14.19
N GLU A 112 37.55 -11.32 13.75
CA GLU A 112 38.79 -10.98 14.46
C GLU A 112 39.22 -9.54 14.22
N ARG A 113 39.03 -9.01 13.00
CA ARG A 113 39.47 -7.66 12.62
C ARG A 113 38.42 -6.57 12.74
N HIS A 114 37.14 -6.93 12.64
CA HIS A 114 36.07 -5.99 12.88
C HIS A 114 35.46 -6.32 14.23
N ALA A 115 35.65 -5.41 15.19
CA ALA A 115 34.82 -5.42 16.38
C ALA A 115 33.35 -5.43 15.93
N PRO A 116 32.49 -6.25 16.55
CA PRO A 116 31.08 -6.19 16.24
C PRO A 116 30.59 -4.76 16.49
N ASP A 117 29.77 -4.26 15.57
CA ASP A 117 29.11 -2.98 15.77
C ASP A 117 28.37 -3.04 17.11
N THR A 118 28.84 -2.21 18.05
CA THR A 118 28.28 -2.15 19.39
C THR A 118 27.29 -1.00 19.40
N PHE A 119 26.05 -1.29 19.80
CA PHE A 119 24.98 -0.30 19.86
C PHE A 119 24.68 0.05 21.31
N LEU A 120 24.37 1.32 21.56
CA LEU A 120 23.91 1.76 22.86
C LEU A 120 22.46 1.29 23.08
N PRO A 121 22.10 0.81 24.29
CA PRO A 121 20.70 0.60 24.64
C PRO A 121 20.01 1.97 24.74
N LEU A 122 19.15 2.28 23.79
CA LEU A 122 18.37 3.52 23.77
C LEU A 122 17.05 3.33 24.52
N GLN A 123 16.69 4.32 25.32
CA GLN A 123 15.37 4.47 25.95
C GLN A 123 14.72 5.73 25.37
N PHE A 124 13.42 5.64 25.08
CA PHE A 124 12.65 6.71 24.47
C PHE A 124 11.49 7.06 25.39
N GLU A 125 11.15 8.34 25.46
CA GLU A 125 9.96 8.80 26.20
C GLU A 125 8.69 8.58 25.37
N PRO A 126 7.53 8.32 26.00
CA PRO A 126 6.27 8.16 25.30
C PRO A 126 5.89 9.43 24.53
N GLY A 127 5.46 9.26 23.27
CA GLY A 127 4.91 10.32 22.43
C GLY A 127 5.96 11.22 21.79
N GLN A 128 7.23 11.04 22.13
CA GLN A 128 8.31 11.90 21.64
C GLN A 128 8.82 11.45 20.28
N ASP A 129 9.40 10.26 20.18
CA ASP A 129 10.14 9.85 18.98
C ASP A 129 9.37 8.83 18.13
N ALA A 130 9.34 9.08 16.83
CA ALA A 130 8.96 8.10 15.82
C ALA A 130 10.04 7.99 14.74
N GLN A 131 9.99 6.87 14.02
CA GLN A 131 10.91 6.60 12.93
C GLN A 131 10.14 6.25 11.67
N VAL A 132 10.58 6.83 10.55
CA VAL A 132 9.99 6.62 9.23
C VAL A 132 11.02 6.10 8.26
N ASP A 133 10.61 5.11 7.46
CA ASP A 133 11.41 4.55 6.38
C ASP A 133 10.55 3.95 5.26
N TRP A 134 11.19 3.67 4.13
CA TRP A 134 10.58 3.00 2.99
C TRP A 134 11.15 1.59 2.82
N GLY A 135 10.27 0.68 2.41
CA GLY A 135 10.66 -0.65 1.98
C GLY A 135 10.09 -1.02 0.62
N GLU A 136 10.60 -2.12 0.09
CA GLU A 136 10.14 -2.74 -1.14
C GLU A 136 9.73 -4.19 -0.88
N ALA A 137 8.62 -4.60 -1.49
CA ALA A 137 8.13 -5.96 -1.45
C ALA A 137 7.48 -6.35 -2.79
N GLN A 138 7.34 -7.64 -3.03
CA GLN A 138 6.58 -8.16 -4.16
C GLN A 138 5.11 -8.32 -3.76
N ALA A 139 4.20 -7.93 -4.64
CA ALA A 139 2.77 -8.21 -4.52
C ALA A 139 2.16 -8.39 -5.91
N THR A 140 1.08 -9.17 -6.00
CA THR A 140 0.26 -9.29 -7.21
C THR A 140 -0.95 -8.39 -7.04
N ILE A 141 -1.07 -7.37 -7.88
CA ILE A 141 -2.21 -6.44 -7.86
C ILE A 141 -3.00 -6.62 -9.15
N ASN A 142 -4.27 -6.97 -9.04
CA ASN A 142 -5.16 -7.26 -10.17
C ASN A 142 -4.55 -8.27 -11.15
N GLY A 143 -3.95 -9.35 -10.62
CA GLY A 143 -3.29 -10.38 -11.41
C GLY A 143 -1.92 -10.01 -11.98
N ILE A 144 -1.39 -8.80 -11.71
CA ILE A 144 -0.09 -8.33 -12.21
C ILE A 144 0.94 -8.36 -11.07
N PRO A 145 1.95 -9.25 -11.13
CA PRO A 145 3.06 -9.25 -10.19
C PRO A 145 3.91 -7.99 -10.37
N GLN A 146 4.12 -7.24 -9.29
CA GLN A 146 4.90 -6.01 -9.31
C GLN A 146 5.59 -5.74 -7.97
N THR A 147 6.67 -4.95 -8.03
CA THR A 147 7.32 -4.43 -6.83
C THR A 147 6.52 -3.25 -6.30
N VAL A 148 5.99 -3.37 -5.09
CA VAL A 148 5.32 -2.28 -4.39
C VAL A 148 6.28 -1.58 -3.43
N GLN A 149 6.11 -0.27 -3.32
CA GLN A 149 6.82 0.56 -2.35
C GLN A 149 5.94 0.66 -1.11
N PHE A 150 6.48 0.45 0.09
CA PHE A 150 5.69 0.59 1.31
C PHE A 150 6.36 1.52 2.32
N PHE A 151 5.55 2.43 2.83
CA PHE A 151 5.87 3.36 3.89
C PHE A 151 5.73 2.65 5.24
N VAL A 152 6.68 2.85 6.14
CA VAL A 152 6.60 2.37 7.53
C VAL A 152 6.85 3.54 8.46
N MET A 153 5.94 3.77 9.41
CA MET A 153 6.17 4.62 10.58
C MET A 153 6.07 3.77 11.84
N ARG A 154 7.02 3.95 12.76
CA ARG A 154 7.06 3.24 14.04
C ARG A 154 7.26 4.23 15.18
N LEU A 155 6.41 4.18 16.20
CA LEU A 155 6.63 4.88 17.47
C LEU A 155 7.77 4.21 18.24
N CYS A 156 8.70 4.97 18.79
CA CYS A 156 9.89 4.40 19.44
C CYS A 156 9.58 3.78 20.81
N TYR A 157 8.67 4.39 21.59
CA TYR A 157 8.26 3.90 22.92
C TYR A 157 7.35 2.67 22.83
N SER A 158 6.12 2.80 22.34
CA SER A 158 5.18 1.66 22.26
C SER A 158 5.59 0.62 21.24
N ARG A 159 6.42 1.00 20.26
CA ARG A 159 6.79 0.18 19.09
C ARG A 159 5.63 -0.08 18.13
N ARG A 160 4.51 0.63 18.30
CA ARG A 160 3.36 0.54 17.41
C ARG A 160 3.74 0.95 15.99
N LEU A 161 3.20 0.24 15.02
CA LEU A 161 3.59 0.31 13.62
C LEU A 161 2.42 0.73 12.74
N PHE A 162 2.69 1.58 11.78
CA PHE A 162 1.81 1.85 10.65
C PHE A 162 2.54 1.50 9.35
N VAL A 163 1.87 0.77 8.46
CA VAL A 163 2.42 0.34 7.18
C VAL A 163 1.41 0.59 6.06
N MET A 164 1.87 1.20 4.97
CA MET A 164 1.03 1.46 3.80
C MET A 164 1.81 1.32 2.50
N ALA A 165 1.23 0.62 1.52
CA ALA A 165 1.77 0.44 0.19
C ALA A 165 1.33 1.55 -0.78
N PHE A 166 2.24 1.92 -1.67
CA PHE A 166 2.13 2.96 -2.68
C PHE A 166 2.70 2.49 -4.03
N PRO A 167 2.22 3.05 -5.15
CA PRO A 167 2.82 2.83 -6.47
C PRO A 167 4.20 3.49 -6.61
N SER A 168 4.51 4.52 -5.81
CA SER A 168 5.76 5.28 -5.89
C SER A 168 6.17 5.89 -4.55
N GLN A 169 7.45 6.22 -4.38
CA GLN A 169 7.97 6.94 -3.21
C GLN A 169 8.00 8.47 -3.43
N LYS A 170 7.11 9.03 -4.27
CA LYS A 170 7.09 10.48 -4.54
C LYS A 170 6.64 11.27 -3.30
N GLN A 171 6.91 12.57 -3.30
CA GLN A 171 6.66 13.46 -2.16
C GLN A 171 5.20 13.40 -1.67
N GLU A 172 4.24 13.39 -2.59
CA GLU A 172 2.81 13.26 -2.27
C GLU A 172 2.49 11.92 -1.57
N SER A 173 3.17 10.83 -1.94
CA SER A 173 3.00 9.52 -1.31
C SER A 173 3.63 9.52 0.08
N PHE A 174 4.78 10.17 0.23
CA PHE A 174 5.45 10.36 1.52
C PHE A 174 4.59 11.16 2.50
N PHE A 175 4.04 12.32 2.10
CA PHE A 175 3.15 13.10 2.98
C PHE A 175 1.86 12.36 3.27
N TYR A 176 1.25 11.71 2.26
CA TYR A 176 0.03 10.93 2.46
C TYR A 176 0.23 9.78 3.45
N GLY A 177 1.38 9.10 3.39
CA GLY A 177 1.76 8.07 4.36
C GLY A 177 1.83 8.60 5.80
N HIS A 178 2.36 9.82 6.00
CA HIS A 178 2.36 10.47 7.31
C HIS A 178 0.95 10.82 7.79
N VAL A 179 0.13 11.44 6.93
CA VAL A 179 -1.24 11.83 7.29
C VAL A 179 -2.04 10.62 7.76
N LEU A 180 -1.93 9.49 7.05
CA LEU A 180 -2.61 8.27 7.43
C LEU A 180 -2.00 7.59 8.66
N ALA A 181 -0.68 7.66 8.85
CA ALA A 181 -0.03 7.20 10.08
C ALA A 181 -0.50 8.00 11.30
N PHE A 182 -0.56 9.33 11.20
CA PHE A 182 -1.03 10.21 12.26
C PHE A 182 -2.51 9.94 12.58
N ALA A 183 -3.34 9.69 11.56
CA ALA A 183 -4.72 9.27 11.76
C ALA A 183 -4.81 7.89 12.45
N HIS A 184 -3.96 6.93 12.08
CA HIS A 184 -3.90 5.61 12.70
C HIS A 184 -3.48 5.65 14.18
N PHE A 185 -2.53 6.52 14.52
CA PHE A 185 -2.15 6.79 15.91
C PHE A 185 -3.16 7.72 16.61
N GLY A 186 -3.96 8.50 15.90
CA GLY A 186 -4.84 9.50 16.50
C GLY A 186 -4.08 10.69 17.10
N GLY A 187 -2.85 10.93 16.64
CA GLY A 187 -1.97 11.99 17.11
C GLY A 187 -0.63 12.00 16.36
N VAL A 188 0.18 13.02 16.62
CA VAL A 188 1.48 13.25 15.97
C VAL A 188 2.60 13.15 17.02
N PRO A 189 3.66 12.36 16.78
CA PRO A 189 4.83 12.32 17.65
C PRO A 189 5.62 13.64 17.59
N THR A 190 6.24 14.04 18.70
CA THR A 190 6.97 15.32 18.76
C THR A 190 8.15 15.41 17.80
N ARG A 191 8.84 14.30 17.54
CA ARG A 191 10.02 14.22 16.69
C ARG A 191 9.94 12.99 15.79
N ILE A 192 10.21 13.18 14.51
CA ILE A 192 10.25 12.09 13.53
C ILE A 192 11.66 12.01 12.96
N SER A 193 12.28 10.85 13.14
CA SER A 193 13.58 10.51 12.60
C SER A 193 13.46 9.78 11.27
N TYR A 194 14.29 10.17 10.32
CA TYR A 194 14.28 9.59 8.98
C TYR A 194 15.64 9.05 8.55
N ASP A 195 15.67 7.99 7.73
CA ASP A 195 16.91 7.54 7.06
C ASP A 195 17.16 8.24 5.74
N ASN A 196 18.43 8.60 5.53
CA ASN A 196 19.01 9.15 4.31
C ASN A 196 17.98 9.70 3.30
N LEU A 197 17.34 10.83 3.65
CA LEU A 197 16.20 11.36 2.88
C LEU A 197 16.55 11.82 1.48
N ALA A 198 17.84 11.90 1.10
CA ALA A 198 18.27 12.38 -0.22
C ALA A 198 17.55 11.69 -1.39
N THR A 199 17.06 10.46 -1.18
CA THR A 199 16.31 9.69 -2.19
C THR A 199 14.79 9.85 -2.08
N ALA A 200 14.23 9.93 -0.85
CA ALA A 200 12.78 9.89 -0.61
C ALA A 200 12.11 11.27 -0.56
N VAL A 201 12.87 12.32 -0.20
CA VAL A 201 12.47 13.70 -0.39
C VAL A 201 13.64 14.37 -1.07
N LYS A 202 13.42 14.95 -2.24
CA LYS A 202 14.37 15.88 -2.84
C LYS A 202 14.52 17.10 -1.92
N LEU A 203 15.20 16.94 -0.78
CA LEU A 203 15.68 18.00 0.08
C LEU A 203 16.92 18.57 -0.63
N ALA A 204 16.63 19.53 -1.52
CA ALA A 204 17.46 20.61 -2.06
C ALA A 204 18.87 20.31 -2.60
N PHE A 205 19.13 20.84 -3.79
CA PHE A 205 20.42 21.48 -4.06
C PHE A 205 20.16 22.86 -4.66
N ASP A 206 19.99 23.87 -3.80
CA ASP A 206 20.44 25.22 -4.12
C ASP A 206 21.84 25.36 -3.50
N HIS A 207 22.86 25.39 -4.37
CA HIS A 207 24.20 25.94 -4.14
C HIS A 207 24.69 26.06 -2.68
N GLY A 208 25.11 24.95 -2.05
CA GLY A 208 25.83 25.04 -0.78
C GLY A 208 25.78 23.76 0.06
N ARG A 209 26.76 23.59 0.94
CA ARG A 209 26.93 22.45 1.87
C ARG A 209 25.89 22.39 3.01
N THR A 210 24.78 23.12 2.90
CA THR A 210 23.75 23.22 3.94
C THR A 210 22.47 22.54 3.45
N ARG A 211 21.98 21.53 4.18
CA ARG A 211 20.72 20.83 3.85
C ARG A 211 19.55 21.79 4.08
N HIS A 212 19.00 22.37 3.02
CA HIS A 212 17.79 23.20 3.11
C HIS A 212 16.54 22.33 2.93
N GLU A 213 15.59 22.40 3.87
CA GLU A 213 14.31 21.72 3.75
C GLU A 213 13.47 22.33 2.60
N ASN A 214 12.80 21.48 1.81
CA ASN A 214 11.87 21.95 0.79
C ASN A 214 10.73 22.74 1.46
N ARG A 215 10.34 23.91 0.92
CA ARG A 215 9.22 24.74 1.42
C ARG A 215 7.95 23.93 1.69
N THR A 216 7.65 22.95 0.84
CA THR A 216 6.46 22.10 1.05
C THR A 216 6.60 21.20 2.29
N PHE A 217 7.80 20.68 2.56
CA PHE A 217 8.05 19.89 3.77
C PHE A 217 7.99 20.75 5.04
N VAL A 218 8.52 21.98 4.99
CA VAL A 218 8.39 22.94 6.11
C VAL A 218 6.92 23.28 6.37
N SER A 219 6.13 23.50 5.33
CA SER A 219 4.68 23.73 5.43
C SER A 219 3.95 22.52 6.03
N PHE A 220 4.29 21.31 5.58
CA PHE A 220 3.74 20.06 6.12
C PHE A 220 4.08 19.89 7.62
N ARG A 221 5.35 20.12 7.98
CA ARG A 221 5.83 20.07 9.35
C ARG A 221 5.16 21.10 10.23
N SER A 222 5.00 22.33 9.75
CA SER A 222 4.28 23.39 10.46
C SER A 222 2.79 23.08 10.65
N HIS A 223 2.17 22.32 9.75
CA HIS A 223 0.76 21.93 9.86
C HIS A 223 0.52 20.90 10.99
N TYR A 224 1.47 19.98 11.18
CA TYR A 224 1.39 18.90 12.17
C TYR A 224 2.24 19.11 13.43
N LEU A 225 3.06 20.18 13.46
CA LEU A 225 3.86 20.64 14.60
C LEU A 225 4.89 19.63 15.15
N PHE A 226 5.39 18.71 14.31
CA PHE A 226 6.50 17.81 14.70
C PHE A 226 7.87 18.39 14.34
N ASP A 227 8.94 17.85 14.93
CA ASP A 227 10.32 18.15 14.57
C ASP A 227 10.93 17.06 13.67
N SER A 228 11.76 17.47 12.71
CA SER A 228 12.39 16.58 11.73
C SER A 228 13.84 16.30 12.12
N HIS A 229 14.18 15.02 12.27
CA HIS A 229 15.56 14.60 12.50
C HIS A 229 16.07 13.71 11.37
N PHE A 230 17.21 14.07 10.79
CA PHE A 230 17.83 13.34 9.68
C PHE A 230 19.14 12.72 10.14
N CYS A 231 19.19 11.39 10.17
CA CYS A 231 20.41 10.68 10.55
C CYS A 231 21.56 10.97 9.57
N THR A 232 22.79 10.93 10.09
CA THR A 232 24.02 11.11 9.28
C THR A 232 24.28 9.84 8.45
N PRO A 233 24.50 9.95 7.13
CA PRO A 233 24.82 8.79 6.30
C PRO A 233 26.09 8.08 6.78
N GLY A 234 25.99 6.80 7.10
CA GLY A 234 27.13 5.96 7.52
C GLY A 234 27.27 5.72 9.01
N GLU A 235 26.43 6.34 9.85
CA GLU A 235 26.44 6.15 11.31
C GLU A 235 25.22 5.33 11.77
N GLY A 236 25.22 4.04 11.43
CA GLY A 236 24.15 3.10 11.82
C GLY A 236 23.97 2.93 13.33
N HIS A 237 24.90 3.44 14.14
CA HIS A 237 24.88 3.33 15.60
C HIS A 237 23.71 4.06 16.28
N GLU A 238 23.08 5.03 15.60
CA GLU A 238 21.89 5.74 16.10
C GLU A 238 20.58 4.98 15.87
N LYS A 239 20.61 3.87 15.10
CA LYS A 239 19.41 3.21 14.57
C LYS A 239 19.34 1.72 14.89
N GLY A 240 19.19 1.39 16.18
CA GLY A 240 18.82 0.04 16.58
C GLY A 240 17.39 -0.38 16.17
N GLY A 241 16.52 0.55 15.75
CA GLY A 241 15.08 0.30 15.60
C GLY A 241 14.53 0.09 14.18
N VAL A 242 15.03 0.84 13.19
CA VAL A 242 14.35 1.04 11.89
C VAL A 242 14.64 -0.03 10.85
N GLU A 243 15.91 -0.42 10.67
CA GLU A 243 16.27 -1.53 9.77
C GLU A 243 15.54 -2.83 10.17
N SER A 244 15.19 -2.93 11.46
CA SER A 244 14.36 -4.03 11.98
C SER A 244 12.89 -3.91 11.56
N ALA A 245 12.31 -2.70 11.49
CA ALA A 245 10.87 -2.47 11.27
C ALA A 245 10.47 -2.72 9.81
N VAL A 246 11.19 -2.17 8.84
CA VAL A 246 10.95 -2.44 7.40
C VAL A 246 11.14 -3.93 7.11
N GLY A 247 12.22 -4.52 7.63
CA GLY A 247 12.46 -5.95 7.51
C GLY A 247 11.37 -6.81 8.16
N TYR A 248 10.87 -6.38 9.34
CA TYR A 248 9.79 -7.02 10.06
C TYR A 248 8.46 -6.97 9.29
N ALA A 249 8.02 -5.79 8.87
CA ALA A 249 6.79 -5.60 8.09
C ALA A 249 6.83 -6.43 6.81
N ARG A 250 7.95 -6.41 6.08
CA ARG A 250 8.13 -7.25 4.89
C ARG A 250 7.96 -8.73 5.18
N ARG A 251 8.63 -9.25 6.22
CA ARG A 251 8.62 -10.69 6.53
C ARG A 251 7.31 -11.18 7.14
N ASN A 252 6.58 -10.34 7.86
CA ASN A 252 5.40 -10.76 8.61
C ASN A 252 4.08 -10.34 7.96
N PHE A 253 4.07 -9.24 7.20
CA PHE A 253 2.84 -8.69 6.61
C PHE A 253 2.77 -8.91 5.09
N LEU A 254 3.90 -9.13 4.43
CA LEU A 254 4.01 -9.20 2.97
C LEU A 254 4.62 -10.54 2.48
N VAL A 255 4.75 -11.52 3.38
CA VAL A 255 5.18 -12.89 3.05
C VAL A 255 4.11 -13.88 3.56
N PRO A 256 3.57 -14.75 2.69
CA PRO A 256 3.80 -14.82 1.25
C PRO A 256 3.37 -13.52 0.52
N PRO A 257 3.90 -13.24 -0.69
CA PRO A 257 3.49 -12.08 -1.48
C PRO A 257 1.96 -12.01 -1.59
N PRO A 258 1.32 -10.90 -1.18
CA PRO A 258 -0.13 -10.78 -1.26
C PRO A 258 -0.62 -10.80 -2.70
N ASP A 259 -1.78 -11.43 -2.93
CA ASP A 259 -2.54 -11.38 -4.18
C ASP A 259 -3.88 -10.69 -3.92
N VAL A 260 -4.05 -9.50 -4.47
CA VAL A 260 -5.16 -8.58 -4.14
C VAL A 260 -5.64 -7.83 -5.38
N ALA A 261 -6.90 -7.38 -5.34
CA ALA A 261 -7.51 -6.68 -6.48
C ALA A 261 -6.98 -5.25 -6.69
N SER A 262 -6.53 -4.56 -5.63
CA SER A 262 -6.13 -3.15 -5.69
C SER A 262 -5.16 -2.76 -4.57
N PHE A 263 -4.57 -1.56 -4.66
CA PHE A 263 -3.82 -0.95 -3.57
C PHE A 263 -4.70 -0.72 -2.33
N ASP A 264 -5.98 -0.40 -2.49
CA ASP A 264 -6.90 -0.23 -1.35
C ASP A 264 -7.06 -1.54 -0.58
N ALA A 265 -7.21 -2.66 -1.30
CA ALA A 265 -7.28 -3.99 -0.69
C ALA A 265 -5.96 -4.37 0.01
N LEU A 266 -4.80 -4.06 -0.61
CA LEU A 266 -3.49 -4.26 0.00
C LEU A 266 -3.33 -3.45 1.31
N ASN A 267 -3.72 -2.18 1.27
CA ASN A 267 -3.59 -1.27 2.39
C ASN A 267 -4.55 -1.61 3.53
N LEU A 268 -5.75 -2.12 3.22
CA LEU A 268 -6.66 -2.68 4.22
C LEU A 268 -6.02 -3.90 4.92
N HIS A 269 -5.41 -4.81 4.16
CA HIS A 269 -4.70 -5.97 4.72
C HIS A 269 -3.52 -5.53 5.63
N LEU A 270 -2.73 -4.56 5.19
CA LEU A 270 -1.61 -4.02 5.97
C LEU A 270 -2.08 -3.35 7.26
N LEU A 271 -3.15 -2.56 7.21
CA LEU A 271 -3.74 -1.92 8.39
C LEU A 271 -4.23 -2.97 9.41
N GLN A 272 -4.90 -4.02 8.94
CA GLN A 272 -5.30 -5.14 9.80
C GLN A 272 -4.09 -5.88 10.39
N ALA A 273 -2.99 -6.00 9.65
CA ALA A 273 -1.76 -6.58 10.18
C ALA A 273 -1.13 -5.71 11.28
N CYS A 274 -1.11 -4.39 11.11
CA CYS A 274 -0.69 -3.44 12.16
C CYS A 274 -1.51 -3.61 13.44
N LEU A 275 -2.85 -3.65 13.31
CA LEU A 275 -3.74 -3.82 14.47
C LEU A 275 -3.54 -5.17 15.18
N ARG A 276 -3.26 -6.25 14.43
CA ARG A 276 -2.91 -7.54 15.03
C ARG A 276 -1.56 -7.50 15.75
N ASP A 277 -0.61 -6.70 15.27
CA ASP A 277 0.70 -6.54 15.89
C ASP A 277 0.63 -5.90 17.28
N ASP A 278 -0.43 -5.14 17.59
CA ASP A 278 -0.66 -4.57 18.92
C ASP A 278 -0.70 -5.66 20.01
N GLN A 279 -1.07 -6.90 19.68
CA GLN A 279 -1.11 -8.02 20.62
C GLN A 279 0.29 -8.61 20.92
N ARG A 280 1.32 -8.22 20.17
CA ARG A 280 2.66 -8.81 20.29
C ARG A 280 3.34 -8.34 21.58
N LYS A 281 3.94 -9.30 22.29
CA LYS A 281 4.87 -9.04 23.39
C LYS A 281 6.29 -9.00 22.86
N VAL A 282 7.02 -7.93 23.17
CA VAL A 282 8.43 -7.84 22.81
C VAL A 282 9.27 -8.49 23.90
N ALA A 283 10.28 -9.28 23.50
CA ALA A 283 11.15 -9.99 24.42
C ALA A 283 11.75 -9.02 25.46
N ARG A 284 11.69 -9.42 26.74
CA ARG A 284 12.17 -8.64 27.90
C ARG A 284 11.38 -7.36 28.20
N THR A 285 10.19 -7.21 27.62
CA THR A 285 9.20 -6.18 27.97
C THR A 285 7.94 -6.87 28.51
N GLN A 286 7.39 -6.40 29.63
CA GLN A 286 6.19 -6.99 30.28
C GLN A 286 4.89 -6.69 29.51
N PRO A 287 4.58 -5.41 29.20
CA PRO A 287 3.39 -5.06 28.43
C PRO A 287 3.52 -5.42 26.93
N THR A 288 2.36 -5.67 26.32
CA THR A 288 2.16 -5.73 24.87
C THR A 288 2.38 -4.36 24.23
N ILE A 289 2.54 -4.35 22.90
CA ILE A 289 2.61 -3.11 22.13
C ILE A 289 1.34 -2.26 22.33
N GLY A 290 0.17 -2.90 22.34
CA GLY A 290 -1.12 -2.25 22.56
C GLY A 290 -1.28 -1.62 23.94
N GLU A 291 -0.76 -2.26 24.99
CA GLU A 291 -0.78 -1.69 26.35
C GLU A 291 0.12 -0.45 26.46
N ASN A 292 1.35 -0.51 25.92
CA ASN A 292 2.22 0.68 25.86
C ASN A 292 1.64 1.78 24.99
N TRP A 293 0.89 1.40 23.95
CA TRP A 293 0.21 2.35 23.07
C TRP A 293 -0.88 3.13 23.81
N GLU A 294 -1.69 2.49 24.65
CA GLU A 294 -2.73 3.19 25.41
C GLU A 294 -2.13 4.20 26.40
N GLU A 295 -0.93 3.93 26.93
CA GLU A 295 -0.15 4.88 27.73
C GLU A 295 0.41 6.05 26.88
N GLU A 296 0.88 5.76 25.66
CA GLU A 296 1.51 6.73 24.77
C GLU A 296 0.52 7.65 24.05
N ARG A 297 -0.64 7.13 23.63
CA ARG A 297 -1.66 7.87 22.84
C ARG A 297 -2.00 9.25 23.39
N PRO A 298 -2.32 9.44 24.68
CA PRO A 298 -2.71 10.75 25.20
C PRO A 298 -1.58 11.79 25.22
N LEU A 299 -0.32 11.37 25.01
CA LEU A 299 0.88 12.22 25.04
C LEU A 299 1.30 12.70 23.64
N LEU A 300 0.65 12.22 22.59
CA LEU A 300 0.88 12.71 21.23
C LEU A 300 0.28 14.11 21.03
N ILE A 301 0.87 14.86 20.11
CA ILE A 301 0.33 16.15 19.66
C ILE A 301 -1.03 15.88 18.99
N PRO A 302 -2.10 16.62 19.34
CA PRO A 302 -3.42 16.40 18.76
C PRO A 302 -3.44 16.70 17.27
N LEU A 303 -4.28 15.97 16.53
CA LEU A 303 -4.44 16.18 15.10
C LEU A 303 -5.11 17.54 14.81
N PRO A 304 -4.66 18.27 13.76
CA PRO A 304 -5.37 19.45 13.30
C PRO A 304 -6.77 19.07 12.75
N PRO A 305 -7.73 20.00 12.74
CA PRO A 305 -9.10 19.72 12.29
C PRO A 305 -9.20 19.37 10.80
N PHE A 306 -8.22 19.80 9.99
CA PHE A 306 -8.15 19.51 8.57
C PHE A 306 -6.85 18.78 8.25
N ALA A 307 -6.94 17.72 7.44
CA ALA A 307 -5.78 17.03 6.92
C ALA A 307 -5.00 17.90 5.93
N TYR A 308 -3.69 17.73 5.87
CA TYR A 308 -2.86 18.41 4.88
C TYR A 308 -3.14 17.88 3.47
N ASP A 309 -3.27 18.79 2.51
CA ASP A 309 -3.54 18.45 1.11
C ASP A 309 -2.28 17.85 0.44
N CYS A 310 -2.16 16.52 0.47
CA CYS A 310 -0.98 15.79 0.02
C CYS A 310 -0.97 15.61 -1.52
N CYS A 311 -0.98 16.72 -2.26
CA CYS A 311 -0.92 16.72 -3.71
C CYS A 311 0.23 17.56 -4.26
N THR A 312 0.65 17.21 -5.49
CA THR A 312 1.43 18.11 -6.33
C THR A 312 0.47 18.94 -7.16
N VAL A 313 0.63 20.26 -7.12
CA VAL A 313 -0.18 21.20 -7.90
C VAL A 313 0.61 21.67 -9.12
N THR A 314 0.02 21.55 -10.31
CA THR A 314 0.58 22.12 -11.55
C THR A 314 -0.53 22.67 -12.43
N THR A 315 -0.17 23.51 -13.40
CA THR A 315 -1.09 24.02 -14.41
C THR A 315 -0.85 23.29 -15.73
N ALA A 316 -1.93 22.95 -16.44
CA ALA A 316 -1.86 22.29 -17.73
C ALA A 316 -2.80 22.97 -18.72
N GLN A 317 -2.34 23.09 -19.97
CA GLN A 317 -3.19 23.54 -21.07
C GLN A 317 -3.95 22.36 -21.68
N LEU A 318 -5.23 22.56 -21.97
CA LEU A 318 -6.03 21.54 -22.64
C LEU A 318 -5.62 21.39 -24.10
N THR A 319 -5.46 20.13 -24.52
CA THR A 319 -5.31 19.79 -25.93
C THR A 319 -6.63 20.03 -26.68
N PRO A 320 -6.63 20.11 -28.03
CA PRO A 320 -7.85 20.16 -28.84
C PRO A 320 -8.80 18.97 -28.61
N TYR A 321 -8.33 17.89 -27.99
CA TYR A 321 -9.10 16.71 -27.64
C TYR A 321 -9.66 16.76 -26.22
N SER A 322 -9.68 17.93 -25.57
CA SER A 322 -10.13 18.12 -24.19
C SER A 322 -9.40 17.22 -23.19
N GLN A 323 -8.06 17.24 -23.24
CA GLN A 323 -7.22 16.48 -22.32
C GLN A 323 -6.17 17.38 -21.64
N ALA A 324 -5.93 17.16 -20.35
CA ALA A 324 -4.86 17.79 -19.58
C ALA A 324 -3.66 16.84 -19.47
N THR A 325 -2.44 17.35 -19.65
CA THR A 325 -1.22 16.54 -19.55
C THR A 325 -0.58 16.66 -18.16
N PHE A 326 -0.22 15.53 -17.55
CA PHE A 326 0.53 15.46 -16.30
C PHE A 326 1.54 14.30 -16.35
N GLU A 327 2.82 14.59 -16.06
CA GLU A 327 3.92 13.59 -16.04
C GLU A 327 3.97 12.69 -17.29
N THR A 328 3.71 13.24 -18.48
CA THR A 328 3.57 12.56 -19.81
C THR A 328 2.24 11.89 -20.12
N ASN A 329 1.36 11.70 -19.14
CA ASN A 329 0.05 11.09 -19.32
C ASN A 329 -1.02 12.16 -19.59
N ARG A 330 -2.05 11.81 -20.37
CA ARG A 330 -3.15 12.71 -20.72
C ARG A 330 -4.44 12.24 -20.08
N TYR A 331 -5.12 13.14 -19.40
CA TYR A 331 -6.37 12.88 -18.70
C TYR A 331 -7.50 13.70 -19.33
N SER A 332 -8.57 13.04 -19.73
CA SER A 332 -9.72 13.71 -20.35
C SER A 332 -10.45 14.65 -19.39
N VAL A 333 -11.03 15.73 -19.94
CA VAL A 333 -11.85 16.72 -19.24
C VAL A 333 -13.20 16.84 -19.95
N PRO A 334 -14.34 17.03 -19.23
CA PRO A 334 -15.64 17.23 -19.85
C PRO A 334 -15.62 18.40 -20.84
N VAL A 335 -15.94 18.11 -22.10
CA VAL A 335 -15.87 19.10 -23.20
C VAL A 335 -16.70 20.37 -22.95
N GLN A 336 -17.79 20.26 -22.20
CA GLN A 336 -18.67 21.38 -21.87
C GLN A 336 -18.05 22.38 -20.90
N ARG A 337 -17.10 21.92 -20.07
CA ARG A 337 -16.44 22.72 -19.03
C ARG A 337 -14.95 22.94 -19.35
N ALA A 338 -14.52 22.56 -20.54
CA ALA A 338 -13.15 22.69 -20.99
C ALA A 338 -12.77 24.17 -21.16
N ARG A 339 -11.83 24.64 -20.33
CA ARG A 339 -11.18 25.95 -20.47
C ARG A 339 -9.72 25.77 -20.92
N ARG A 340 -9.09 26.84 -21.42
CA ARG A 340 -7.71 26.76 -21.95
C ARG A 340 -6.70 26.26 -20.90
N ASP A 341 -6.82 26.75 -19.67
CA ASP A 341 -5.93 26.39 -18.56
C ASP A 341 -6.73 25.66 -17.47
N VAL A 342 -6.17 24.56 -16.96
CA VAL A 342 -6.72 23.80 -15.84
C VAL A 342 -5.64 23.57 -14.78
N THR A 343 -6.05 23.54 -13.52
CA THR A 343 -5.19 23.17 -12.40
C THR A 343 -5.27 21.67 -12.19
N VAL A 344 -4.11 21.02 -12.17
CA VAL A 344 -3.97 19.59 -11.89
C VAL A 344 -3.49 19.44 -10.46
N LYS A 345 -4.31 18.80 -9.62
CA LYS A 345 -3.91 18.31 -8.30
C LYS A 345 -3.65 16.81 -8.38
N ALA A 346 -2.39 16.42 -8.33
CA ALA A 346 -1.99 15.03 -8.42
C ALA A 346 -1.73 14.44 -7.02
N TYR A 347 -2.59 13.51 -6.61
CA TYR A 347 -2.49 12.72 -5.38
C TYR A 347 -1.78 11.39 -5.65
N PRO A 348 -1.45 10.58 -4.64
CA PRO A 348 -0.81 9.27 -4.86
C PRO A 348 -1.65 8.30 -5.70
N PHE A 349 -2.98 8.28 -5.53
CA PHE A 349 -3.85 7.30 -6.18
C PHE A 349 -4.78 7.88 -7.25
N HIS A 350 -4.93 9.22 -7.28
CA HIS A 350 -5.82 9.89 -8.22
C HIS A 350 -5.29 11.26 -8.64
N VAL A 351 -5.88 11.82 -9.68
CA VAL A 351 -5.61 13.16 -10.20
C VAL A 351 -6.93 13.90 -10.31
N ASP A 352 -6.98 15.09 -9.71
CA ASP A 352 -8.10 16.01 -9.80
C ASP A 352 -7.75 17.13 -10.79
N LEU A 353 -8.67 17.36 -11.73
CA LEU A 353 -8.58 18.43 -12.72
C LEU A 353 -9.58 19.51 -12.32
N LEU A 354 -9.11 20.72 -12.06
CA LEU A 354 -9.91 21.83 -11.53
C LEU A 354 -9.88 23.04 -12.46
N ASP A 355 -11.01 23.74 -12.53
CA ASP A 355 -11.10 25.11 -12.99
C ASP A 355 -11.18 26.02 -11.78
N HIS A 356 -10.07 26.67 -11.44
CA HIS A 356 -9.88 27.40 -10.18
C HIS A 356 -10.18 26.52 -8.95
N THR A 357 -11.39 26.64 -8.38
CA THR A 357 -11.87 25.88 -7.21
C THR A 357 -12.87 24.79 -7.57
N THR A 358 -13.34 24.73 -8.81
CA THR A 358 -14.38 23.79 -9.26
C THR A 358 -13.74 22.53 -9.80
N LEU A 359 -14.09 21.37 -9.24
CA LEU A 359 -13.66 20.07 -9.75
C LEU A 359 -14.34 19.79 -11.11
N LEU A 360 -13.53 19.61 -12.15
CA LEU A 360 -14.00 19.26 -13.49
C LEU A 360 -14.07 17.75 -13.68
N ALA A 361 -13.03 17.04 -13.25
CA ALA A 361 -12.91 15.59 -13.40
C ALA A 361 -11.92 15.02 -12.37
N ARG A 362 -12.15 13.75 -12.00
CA ARG A 362 -11.24 12.96 -11.17
C ARG A 362 -10.91 11.66 -11.90
N HIS A 363 -9.63 11.34 -11.98
CA HIS A 363 -9.13 10.11 -12.63
C HIS A 363 -8.24 9.31 -11.69
N PRO A 364 -8.22 7.97 -11.78
CA PRO A 364 -7.14 7.18 -11.18
C PRO A 364 -5.78 7.64 -11.72
N ARG A 365 -4.76 7.70 -10.86
CA ARG A 365 -3.44 8.15 -11.27
C ARG A 365 -2.71 7.06 -12.06
N CYS A 366 -2.22 7.42 -13.23
CA CYS A 366 -1.36 6.58 -14.05
C CYS A 366 0.12 6.90 -13.80
N TYR A 367 0.90 5.88 -13.46
CA TYR A 367 2.36 5.96 -13.25
C TYR A 367 3.19 5.46 -14.44
N ASP A 368 2.54 4.90 -15.45
CA ASP A 368 3.16 4.60 -16.75
C ASP A 368 3.47 5.88 -17.52
N ARG A 369 4.03 5.76 -18.72
CA ARG A 369 4.39 6.89 -19.58
C ARG A 369 3.55 6.95 -20.84
N GLU A 370 3.26 8.17 -21.29
CA GLU A 370 2.59 8.45 -22.57
C GLU A 370 1.23 7.76 -22.75
N GLN A 371 0.50 7.56 -21.64
CA GLN A 371 -0.83 6.96 -21.67
C GLN A 371 -1.93 8.02 -21.84
N ASP A 372 -2.98 7.66 -22.57
CA ASP A 372 -4.23 8.44 -22.68
C ASP A 372 -5.32 7.81 -21.79
N ILE A 373 -5.73 8.53 -20.74
CA ILE A 373 -6.77 8.13 -19.80
C ILE A 373 -8.06 8.88 -20.15
N PHE A 374 -9.05 8.13 -20.63
CA PHE A 374 -10.33 8.65 -21.05
C PHE A 374 -11.45 8.25 -20.09
N ASP A 375 -12.28 9.21 -19.72
CA ASP A 375 -13.64 8.96 -19.29
C ASP A 375 -14.56 9.18 -20.51
N PRO A 376 -15.26 8.13 -20.98
CA PRO A 376 -16.20 8.24 -22.10
C PRO A 376 -17.28 9.29 -21.89
N LEU A 377 -17.71 9.51 -20.64
CA LEU A 377 -18.77 10.46 -20.28
C LEU A 377 -18.40 11.90 -20.65
N HIS A 378 -17.10 12.22 -20.65
CA HIS A 378 -16.59 13.55 -20.99
C HIS A 378 -16.87 13.97 -22.44
N TYR A 379 -17.06 13.01 -23.33
CA TYR A 379 -17.19 13.24 -24.78
C TYR A 379 -18.62 13.09 -25.29
N LEU A 380 -19.57 12.61 -24.47
CA LEU A 380 -20.95 12.33 -24.90
C LEU A 380 -21.65 13.56 -25.49
N ALA A 381 -21.46 14.74 -24.90
CA ALA A 381 -22.04 15.98 -25.41
C ALA A 381 -21.54 16.34 -26.82
N LEU A 382 -20.26 16.06 -27.11
CA LEU A 382 -19.68 16.30 -28.43
C LEU A 382 -20.14 15.24 -29.44
N LEU A 383 -20.31 13.99 -28.99
CA LEU A 383 -20.81 12.89 -29.81
C LEU A 383 -22.28 13.04 -30.19
N GLU A 384 -23.09 13.65 -29.31
CA GLU A 384 -24.49 14.00 -29.65
C GLU A 384 -24.55 14.99 -30.84
N GLN A 385 -23.62 15.97 -30.88
CA GLN A 385 -23.51 16.91 -31.98
C GLN A 385 -22.88 16.29 -33.24
N ARG A 386 -22.02 15.29 -33.08
CA ARG A 386 -21.23 14.65 -34.16
C ARG A 386 -21.38 13.13 -34.13
N PRO A 387 -22.58 12.58 -34.41
CA PRO A 387 -22.85 11.14 -34.27
C PRO A 387 -22.03 10.27 -35.21
N GLY A 388 -21.58 10.79 -36.36
CA GLY A 388 -20.73 10.06 -37.30
C GLY A 388 -19.35 9.68 -36.75
N ALA A 389 -18.89 10.33 -35.68
CA ALA A 389 -17.62 9.99 -35.03
C ALA A 389 -17.74 8.86 -33.99
N PHE A 390 -18.96 8.41 -33.67
CA PHE A 390 -19.23 7.51 -32.56
C PHE A 390 -18.50 6.16 -32.64
N ASP A 391 -18.42 5.57 -33.84
CA ASP A 391 -17.74 4.28 -34.04
C ASP A 391 -16.21 4.39 -34.03
N TYR A 392 -15.67 5.58 -34.32
CA TYR A 392 -14.22 5.83 -34.41
C TYR A 392 -13.64 6.47 -33.14
N ALA A 393 -14.50 6.94 -32.23
CA ALA A 393 -14.07 7.61 -31.01
C ALA A 393 -13.37 6.60 -30.07
N LYS A 394 -12.06 6.80 -29.84
CA LYS A 394 -11.26 5.97 -28.92
C LYS A 394 -11.92 5.75 -27.54
N PRO A 395 -12.49 6.78 -26.88
CA PRO A 395 -13.16 6.58 -25.58
C PRO A 395 -14.33 5.61 -25.65
N ILE A 396 -15.14 5.68 -26.72
CA ILE A 396 -16.29 4.80 -26.92
C ILE A 396 -15.84 3.39 -27.27
N GLN A 397 -14.84 3.23 -28.14
CA GLN A 397 -14.29 1.92 -28.47
C GLN A 397 -13.72 1.20 -27.25
N ALA A 398 -13.02 1.92 -26.37
CA ALA A 398 -12.53 1.38 -25.11
C ALA A 398 -13.69 0.98 -24.19
N TRP A 399 -14.70 1.84 -24.05
CA TRP A 399 -15.88 1.57 -23.21
C TRP A 399 -16.69 0.37 -23.70
N ARG A 400 -16.87 0.25 -25.02
CA ARG A 400 -17.61 -0.83 -25.69
C ARG A 400 -17.10 -2.23 -25.34
N LYS A 401 -15.81 -2.40 -25.04
CA LYS A 401 -15.25 -3.71 -24.67
C LYS A 401 -15.84 -4.28 -23.38
N GLY A 402 -16.34 -3.42 -22.49
CA GLY A 402 -16.99 -3.81 -21.24
C GLY A 402 -18.51 -3.71 -21.26
N TRP A 403 -19.13 -3.47 -22.41
CA TRP A 403 -20.58 -3.31 -22.48
C TRP A 403 -21.34 -4.63 -22.30
N PRO A 404 -22.46 -4.62 -21.56
CA PRO A 404 -23.40 -5.73 -21.56
C PRO A 404 -23.99 -5.96 -22.97
N PRO A 405 -24.41 -7.20 -23.31
CA PRO A 405 -25.06 -7.50 -24.59
C PRO A 405 -26.31 -6.62 -24.87
N SER A 406 -27.03 -6.22 -23.82
CA SER A 406 -28.22 -5.35 -23.91
C SER A 406 -27.92 -3.98 -24.54
N TYR A 407 -26.73 -3.42 -24.31
CA TYR A 407 -26.31 -2.15 -24.91
C TYR A 407 -26.09 -2.27 -26.42
N HIS A 408 -25.49 -3.38 -26.85
CA HIS A 408 -25.29 -3.65 -28.27
C HIS A 408 -26.63 -3.87 -28.99
N LEU A 409 -27.57 -4.58 -28.36
CA LEU A 409 -28.92 -4.79 -28.89
C LEU A 409 -29.69 -3.46 -28.98
N MET A 410 -29.65 -2.63 -27.93
CA MET A 410 -30.29 -1.32 -27.93
C MET A 410 -29.73 -0.43 -29.06
N LEU A 411 -28.41 -0.34 -29.21
CA LEU A 411 -27.78 0.44 -30.27
C LEU A 411 -28.20 -0.03 -31.67
N ARG A 412 -28.18 -1.34 -31.91
CA ARG A 412 -28.59 -1.92 -33.21
C ARG A 412 -30.06 -1.58 -33.52
N ASN A 413 -30.96 -1.81 -32.56
CA ASN A 413 -32.38 -1.56 -32.76
C ASN A 413 -32.67 -0.06 -33.02
N LEU A 414 -31.94 0.84 -32.35
CA LEU A 414 -32.06 2.29 -32.60
C LEU A 414 -31.54 2.68 -33.98
N GLN A 415 -30.45 2.06 -34.46
CA GLN A 415 -29.92 2.30 -35.80
C GLN A 415 -30.86 1.77 -36.89
N ASP A 416 -31.49 0.61 -36.68
CA ASP A 416 -32.47 0.03 -37.60
C ASP A 416 -33.75 0.88 -37.67
N LYS A 417 -34.21 1.42 -36.53
CA LYS A 417 -35.40 2.28 -36.44
C LYS A 417 -35.17 3.68 -37.02
N TRP A 418 -33.98 4.26 -36.83
CA TRP A 418 -33.64 5.62 -37.24
C TRP A 418 -32.29 5.69 -37.97
N PRO A 419 -32.29 5.52 -39.31
CA PRO A 419 -31.09 5.67 -40.13
C PRO A 419 -30.62 7.14 -40.17
N GLY A 420 -29.38 7.36 -40.60
CA GLY A 420 -28.82 8.71 -40.78
C GLY A 420 -28.26 9.37 -39.51
N GLY A 421 -27.85 8.58 -38.52
CA GLY A 421 -27.16 9.06 -37.31
C GLY A 421 -28.07 9.46 -36.15
N ARG A 422 -29.39 9.60 -36.38
CA ARG A 422 -30.38 9.89 -35.32
C ARG A 422 -30.48 8.76 -34.29
N GLY A 423 -30.41 7.50 -34.71
CA GLY A 423 -30.37 6.36 -33.77
C GLY A 423 -29.17 6.39 -32.83
N VAL A 424 -28.01 6.82 -33.34
CA VAL A 424 -26.79 6.99 -32.53
C VAL A 424 -26.92 8.16 -31.56
N GLN A 425 -27.52 9.28 -31.98
CA GLN A 425 -27.76 10.42 -31.09
C GLN A 425 -28.66 10.03 -29.91
N GLU A 426 -29.74 9.29 -30.19
CA GLU A 426 -30.63 8.80 -29.13
C GLU A 426 -29.89 7.86 -28.17
N PHE A 427 -29.07 6.96 -28.71
CA PHE A 427 -28.26 6.07 -27.88
C PHE A 427 -27.25 6.84 -27.02
N VAL A 428 -26.62 7.88 -27.56
CA VAL A 428 -25.73 8.76 -26.79
C VAL A 428 -26.49 9.44 -25.64
N ARG A 429 -27.75 9.83 -25.83
CA ARG A 429 -28.59 10.37 -24.75
C ARG A 429 -28.90 9.34 -23.68
N ILE A 430 -29.16 8.08 -24.06
CA ILE A 430 -29.29 6.98 -23.11
C ILE A 430 -27.98 6.78 -22.33
N LEU A 431 -26.83 6.84 -23.00
CA LEU A 431 -25.53 6.75 -22.32
C LEU A 431 -25.28 7.92 -21.35
N ARG A 432 -25.85 9.11 -21.59
CA ARG A 432 -25.73 10.23 -20.66
C ARG A 432 -26.43 9.97 -19.32
N LEU A 433 -27.39 9.04 -19.25
CA LEU A 433 -28.03 8.64 -17.99
C LEU A 433 -27.01 8.10 -16.97
N HIS A 434 -25.86 7.59 -17.41
CA HIS A 434 -24.76 7.19 -16.52
C HIS A 434 -24.12 8.35 -15.74
N GLN A 435 -24.40 9.61 -16.09
CA GLN A 435 -23.96 10.77 -15.31
C GLN A 435 -24.77 10.94 -14.03
N GLU A 436 -26.02 10.46 -14.01
CA GLU A 436 -26.98 10.68 -12.93
C GLU A 436 -27.31 9.37 -12.19
N TYR A 437 -27.23 8.23 -12.88
CA TYR A 437 -27.65 6.93 -12.36
C TYR A 437 -26.53 5.88 -12.38
N PRO A 438 -26.48 4.97 -11.38
CA PRO A 438 -25.57 3.83 -11.35
C PRO A 438 -25.70 2.94 -12.59
N ALA A 439 -24.58 2.41 -13.07
CA ALA A 439 -24.55 1.61 -14.29
C ALA A 439 -25.45 0.36 -14.25
N ALA A 440 -25.58 -0.29 -13.08
CA ALA A 440 -26.45 -1.46 -12.91
C ALA A 440 -27.94 -1.14 -13.09
N LEU A 441 -28.39 0.04 -12.63
CA LEU A 441 -29.77 0.48 -12.80
C LEU A 441 -30.06 0.84 -14.26
N VAL A 442 -29.15 1.58 -14.91
CA VAL A 442 -29.29 1.92 -16.34
C VAL A 442 -29.32 0.66 -17.20
N GLN A 443 -28.46 -0.32 -16.91
CA GLN A 443 -28.48 -1.62 -17.60
C GLN A 443 -29.82 -2.33 -17.43
N SER A 444 -30.33 -2.41 -16.21
CA SER A 444 -31.62 -3.06 -15.92
C SER A 444 -32.78 -2.35 -16.64
N ALA A 445 -32.76 -1.02 -16.67
CA ALA A 445 -33.75 -0.21 -17.38
C ALA A 445 -33.70 -0.44 -18.90
N ILE A 446 -32.50 -0.56 -19.48
CA ILE A 446 -32.31 -0.89 -20.91
C ILE A 446 -32.85 -2.28 -21.21
N GLU A 447 -32.58 -3.27 -20.36
CA GLU A 447 -33.08 -4.64 -20.52
C GLU A 447 -34.61 -4.70 -20.47
N GLN A 448 -35.24 -4.01 -19.51
CA GLN A 448 -36.69 -3.87 -19.43
C GLN A 448 -37.28 -3.13 -20.63
N ALA A 449 -36.66 -2.04 -21.07
CA ALA A 449 -37.12 -1.27 -22.22
C ALA A 449 -37.08 -2.09 -23.52
N ILE A 450 -36.06 -2.94 -23.69
CA ILE A 450 -35.99 -3.89 -24.80
C ILE A 450 -37.12 -4.92 -24.69
N ALA A 451 -37.37 -5.47 -23.50
CA ALA A 451 -38.43 -6.46 -23.28
C ALA A 451 -39.83 -5.91 -23.56
N TYR A 452 -40.08 -4.64 -23.22
CA TYR A 452 -41.36 -3.96 -23.51
C TYR A 452 -41.47 -3.41 -24.94
N GLY A 453 -40.41 -3.50 -25.76
CA GLY A 453 -40.38 -2.91 -27.10
C GLY A 453 -40.27 -1.38 -27.13
N CYS A 454 -40.04 -0.74 -25.97
CA CYS A 454 -39.93 0.70 -25.79
C CYS A 454 -38.50 1.20 -26.10
N ILE A 455 -38.07 1.02 -27.36
CA ILE A 455 -36.70 1.28 -27.82
C ILE A 455 -36.52 2.76 -28.20
N HIS A 456 -36.43 3.63 -27.18
CA HIS A 456 -36.18 5.08 -27.25
C HIS A 456 -35.82 5.61 -25.85
N LEU A 457 -35.32 6.85 -25.75
CA LEU A 457 -34.87 7.42 -24.47
C LEU A 457 -35.98 7.44 -23.41
N ASP A 458 -37.17 7.93 -23.77
CA ASP A 458 -38.28 8.08 -22.81
C ASP A 458 -38.74 6.72 -22.26
N GLY A 459 -38.68 5.66 -23.09
CA GLY A 459 -38.95 4.30 -22.66
C GLY A 459 -37.96 3.78 -21.63
N VAL A 460 -36.67 4.07 -21.82
CA VAL A 460 -35.62 3.72 -20.85
C VAL A 460 -35.79 4.53 -19.56
N LEU A 461 -36.05 5.83 -19.65
CA LEU A 461 -36.33 6.69 -18.49
C LEU A 461 -37.55 6.19 -17.70
N HIS A 462 -38.63 5.77 -18.38
CA HIS A 462 -39.80 5.22 -17.73
C HIS A 462 -39.46 3.93 -16.95
N CYS A 463 -38.73 3.00 -17.56
CA CYS A 463 -38.30 1.77 -16.88
C CYS A 463 -37.36 2.10 -15.69
N LEU A 464 -36.48 3.08 -15.87
CA LEU A 464 -35.57 3.54 -14.83
C LEU A 464 -36.33 4.14 -13.65
N HIS A 465 -37.33 4.98 -13.90
CA HIS A 465 -38.19 5.54 -12.86
C HIS A 465 -38.98 4.43 -12.13
N GLN A 466 -39.52 3.44 -12.85
CA GLN A 466 -40.19 2.30 -12.23
C GLN A 466 -39.26 1.47 -11.33
N LEU A 467 -37.97 1.36 -11.67
CA LEU A 467 -36.98 0.65 -10.86
C LEU A 467 -36.60 1.41 -9.59
N ILE A 468 -36.60 2.75 -9.63
CA ILE A 468 -36.28 3.60 -8.46
C ILE A 468 -37.50 3.76 -7.56
N GLU A 469 -38.66 4.03 -8.15
CA GLU A 469 -39.94 4.20 -7.50
C GLU A 469 -40.95 3.21 -8.10
N PRO A 470 -41.07 1.99 -7.52
CA PRO A 470 -42.04 1.03 -7.98
C PRO A 470 -43.44 1.57 -7.67
N SER A 471 -44.05 2.18 -8.69
CA SER A 471 -45.46 2.52 -8.63
C SER A 471 -46.26 1.21 -8.53
N PRO A 472 -47.32 1.15 -7.70
CA PRO A 472 -48.22 0.00 -7.70
C PRO A 472 -48.72 -0.19 -9.14
N PRO A 473 -48.82 -1.43 -9.64
CA PRO A 473 -49.31 -1.67 -10.99
C PRO A 473 -50.69 -1.02 -11.08
N GLU A 474 -50.80 0.01 -11.93
CA GLU A 474 -52.12 0.54 -12.26
C GLU A 474 -52.93 -0.64 -12.81
N PRO A 475 -54.18 -0.82 -12.36
CA PRO A 475 -55.00 -1.91 -12.83
C PRO A 475 -55.04 -1.84 -14.35
N MET A 476 -54.53 -2.89 -15.01
CA MET A 476 -54.60 -3.02 -16.45
C MET A 476 -56.04 -2.75 -16.88
N LEU A 477 -56.26 -1.74 -17.72
CA LEU A 477 -57.54 -1.59 -18.39
C LEU A 477 -57.79 -2.92 -19.11
N PRO A 478 -58.90 -3.62 -18.81
CA PRO A 478 -59.17 -4.92 -19.40
C PRO A 478 -59.15 -4.76 -20.92
N THR A 479 -58.18 -5.41 -21.56
CA THR A 479 -58.01 -5.40 -23.03
C THR A 479 -58.97 -6.36 -23.73
N THR A 480 -60.02 -6.79 -23.02
CA THR A 480 -61.17 -7.52 -23.53
C THR A 480 -62.34 -6.58 -23.71
N ASP A 481 -62.15 -5.61 -24.59
CA ASP A 481 -63.11 -5.22 -25.61
C ASP A 481 -62.43 -4.15 -26.48
N PRO A 482 -62.56 -4.17 -27.81
CA PRO A 482 -62.24 -2.99 -28.59
C PRO A 482 -63.19 -1.90 -28.09
N LEU A 483 -62.69 -1.00 -27.23
CA LEU A 483 -63.40 0.23 -26.89
C LEU A 483 -63.89 0.82 -28.23
N PRO A 484 -65.20 1.07 -28.40
CA PRO A 484 -65.73 1.60 -29.64
C PRO A 484 -65.34 3.08 -29.72
N LEU A 485 -64.06 3.34 -30.01
CA LEU A 485 -63.52 4.66 -30.33
C LEU A 485 -64.15 5.22 -31.62
N ARG A 486 -65.00 4.44 -32.31
CA ARG A 486 -65.84 4.90 -33.42
C ARG A 486 -66.97 5.85 -33.02
N GLU A 487 -67.36 5.92 -31.76
CA GLU A 487 -68.45 6.80 -31.28
C GLU A 487 -67.95 7.99 -30.44
N VAL A 488 -66.65 8.10 -30.21
CA VAL A 488 -66.06 9.27 -29.54
C VAL A 488 -66.01 10.42 -30.54
N GLY A 489 -66.97 11.33 -30.42
CA GLY A 489 -67.12 12.52 -31.29
C GLY A 489 -68.49 12.69 -31.95
N THR A 490 -69.41 11.72 -31.78
CA THR A 490 -70.78 11.80 -32.33
C THR A 490 -71.83 12.27 -31.32
N GLN A 491 -71.41 12.63 -30.11
CA GLN A 491 -72.30 13.17 -29.08
C GLN A 491 -72.69 14.61 -29.46
N PRO A 492 -73.98 15.00 -29.39
CA PRO A 492 -74.40 16.36 -29.69
C PRO A 492 -73.68 17.33 -28.74
N ILE A 493 -73.03 18.33 -29.32
CA ILE A 493 -72.29 19.35 -28.57
C ILE A 493 -73.30 20.19 -27.79
N ASP A 494 -73.34 20.02 -26.47
CA ASP A 494 -74.13 20.84 -25.57
C ASP A 494 -73.40 22.17 -25.26
N LEU A 495 -73.81 23.23 -25.98
CA LEU A 495 -73.26 24.58 -25.84
C LEU A 495 -73.83 25.33 -24.61
N ALA A 496 -74.82 24.79 -23.89
CA ALA A 496 -75.41 25.45 -22.72
C ALA A 496 -74.39 25.64 -21.59
N ARG A 497 -73.37 24.77 -21.52
CA ARG A 497 -72.24 24.91 -20.58
C ARG A 497 -71.34 26.11 -20.90
N TYR A 498 -71.22 26.50 -22.17
CA TYR A 498 -70.48 27.71 -22.56
C TYR A 498 -71.27 28.98 -22.26
N GLU A 499 -72.60 28.93 -22.37
CA GLU A 499 -73.48 30.06 -22.01
C GLU A 499 -73.44 30.39 -20.51
N LEU A 500 -73.24 29.40 -19.65
CA LEU A 500 -73.02 29.61 -18.21
C LEU A 500 -71.74 30.40 -17.91
N LEU A 501 -70.70 30.28 -18.74
CA LEU A 501 -69.45 31.02 -18.60
C LEU A 501 -69.51 32.45 -19.15
N LEU A 502 -70.51 32.76 -19.98
CA LEU A 502 -70.77 34.11 -20.50
C LEU A 502 -71.59 34.99 -19.55
N LYS A 503 -72.25 34.41 -18.54
CA LYS A 503 -72.89 35.17 -17.47
C LYS A 503 -71.83 35.65 -16.48
N ARG A 504 -71.35 36.88 -16.68
CA ARG A 504 -70.53 37.58 -15.68
C ARG A 504 -71.26 37.61 -14.32
N PRO A 505 -70.57 37.37 -13.21
CA PRO A 505 -71.14 37.60 -11.88
C PRO A 505 -71.40 39.12 -11.76
N GLY A 506 -72.66 39.48 -11.59
CA GLY A 506 -73.08 40.85 -11.25
C GLY A 506 -72.93 41.10 -9.76
#